data_AF-A0A023NBC1-F1
#
_entry.id   AF-A0A023NBC1-F1
#
_cell.length_a   1.000
_cell.length_b   1.000
_cell.length_c   1.000
_cell.angle_alpha   90.00
_cell.angle_beta   90.00
_cell.angle_gamma   90.00
#
_symmetry.space_group_name_H-M   'P 1'
#
loop_
_entity.id
_entity.type
_entity.pdbx_description
1 polymer ?
#
loop_
_entity_poly.entity_id
_entity_poly.type
_entity_poly.pdbx_seq_one_letter_code
_entity_poly.pdbx_strand_id
1 'polypeptide(L)'
;CKSSCAWPGKASLTSGPIQSCDVHNQPLNDGGNTQSGCNGGSAYSCSTEQPYAVNDTLSFGYAAVKLAGGSESTWCCACYELTFTSGSVNGKKFVIQATNTGGDLGDNHFDLAI
;
A
#
# COMPACT_ATOMS: atom_id res chain seq x y z
N CYS A 1 2.18 -2.01 10.85
CA CYS A 1 2.47 -0.58 11.07
C CYS A 1 1.38 0.27 10.42
N LYS A 2 1.35 1.59 10.60
CA LYS A 2 0.59 2.47 9.70
C LYS A 2 1.35 2.62 8.37
N SER A 3 0.66 2.47 7.23
CA SER A 3 1.24 2.59 5.88
C SER A 3 1.75 4.03 5.63
N SER A 4 2.86 4.22 4.93
CA SER A 4 3.49 5.54 4.80
C SER A 4 2.63 6.55 4.01
N CYS A 5 1.83 6.10 3.04
CA CYS A 5 0.90 6.97 2.31
C CYS A 5 -0.35 7.32 3.13
N ALA A 6 -0.49 6.81 4.36
CA ALA A 6 -1.55 7.18 5.29
C ALA A 6 -1.25 8.47 6.06
N TRP A 7 -0.07 9.07 5.84
CA TRP A 7 0.28 10.38 6.38
C TRP A 7 -0.19 11.50 5.47
N PRO A 8 -0.75 12.60 6.02
CA PRO A 8 -1.12 13.76 5.22
C PRO A 8 0.11 14.39 4.55
N GLY A 9 -0.08 14.95 3.35
CA GLY A 9 0.96 15.68 2.62
C GLY A 9 1.98 14.82 1.87
N LYS A 10 1.83 13.48 1.87
CA LYS A 10 2.72 12.58 1.12
C LYS A 10 2.57 12.68 -0.40
N ALA A 11 1.35 12.90 -0.88
CA ALA A 11 1.02 13.14 -2.28
C ALA A 11 -0.20 14.07 -2.39
N SER A 12 -0.43 14.63 -3.57
CA SER A 12 -1.65 15.41 -3.86
C SER A 12 -2.79 14.45 -4.20
N LEU A 13 -3.65 14.18 -3.23
CA LEU A 13 -4.75 13.19 -3.33
C LEU A 13 -6.10 13.91 -3.34
N THR A 14 -7.06 13.39 -4.12
CA THR A 14 -8.40 13.99 -4.26
C THR A 14 -9.27 13.81 -3.02
N SER A 15 -9.06 12.75 -2.25
CA SER A 15 -9.89 12.37 -1.09
C SER A 15 -9.11 12.22 0.22
N GLY A 16 -7.85 12.64 0.26
CA GLY A 16 -6.97 12.48 1.44
C GLY A 16 -6.11 11.22 1.41
N PRO A 17 -5.31 10.98 2.47
CA PRO A 17 -4.40 9.83 2.56
C PRO A 17 -5.16 8.51 2.68
N ILE A 18 -4.45 7.39 2.50
CA ILE A 18 -5.08 6.07 2.69
C ILE A 18 -5.55 5.87 4.13
N GLN A 19 -6.70 5.21 4.29
CA GLN A 19 -7.33 4.92 5.57
C GLN A 19 -6.42 4.06 6.45
N SER A 20 -6.16 4.50 7.69
CA SER A 20 -5.60 3.66 8.76
C SER A 20 -6.70 3.16 9.69
N CYS A 21 -6.43 2.08 10.41
CA CYS A 21 -7.37 1.49 11.37
C CYS A 21 -6.75 1.44 12.77
N ASP A 22 -7.60 1.35 13.80
CA ASP A 22 -7.15 1.03 15.16
C ASP A 22 -6.84 -0.47 15.31
N VAL A 23 -6.46 -0.89 16.54
CA VAL A 23 -6.12 -2.28 16.85
C VAL A 23 -7.29 -3.26 16.69
N HIS A 24 -8.52 -2.75 16.67
CA HIS A 24 -9.76 -3.51 16.46
C HIS A 24 -10.25 -3.39 15.01
N ASN A 25 -9.36 -2.97 14.11
CA ASN A 25 -9.64 -2.82 12.68
C ASN A 25 -10.79 -1.84 12.39
N GLN A 26 -11.00 -0.84 13.25
CA GLN A 26 -11.96 0.23 13.00
C GLN A 26 -11.28 1.41 12.30
N PRO A 27 -11.88 1.98 11.23
CA PRO A 27 -11.31 3.12 10.52
C PRO A 27 -11.09 4.34 11.43
N LEU A 28 -9.89 4.90 11.39
CA LEU A 28 -9.54 6.16 12.04
C LEU A 28 -9.88 7.35 11.14
N ASN A 29 -10.98 8.04 11.44
CA ASN A 29 -11.47 9.18 10.63
C ASN A 29 -10.82 10.51 11.05
N ASP A 30 -9.49 10.53 11.13
CA ASP A 30 -8.73 11.65 11.69
C ASP A 30 -7.82 12.34 10.67
N GLY A 31 -7.98 12.02 9.37
CA GLY A 31 -7.16 12.56 8.30
C GLY A 31 -5.71 12.07 8.30
N GLY A 32 -5.42 10.94 8.98
CA GLY A 32 -4.08 10.37 9.06
C GLY A 32 -3.19 11.03 10.12
N ASN A 33 -3.77 11.62 11.17
CA ASN A 33 -3.01 12.30 12.22
C ASN A 33 -2.50 11.36 13.33
N THR A 34 -3.19 10.24 13.58
CA THR A 34 -2.81 9.28 14.63
C THR A 34 -1.46 8.63 14.33
N GLN A 35 -0.64 8.52 15.36
CA GLN A 35 0.69 7.92 15.30
C GLN A 35 0.63 6.42 14.99
N SER A 36 1.59 5.94 14.21
CA SER A 36 1.77 4.52 13.89
C SER A 36 1.94 3.67 15.15
N GLY A 37 1.26 2.53 15.24
CA GLY A 37 1.47 1.54 16.29
C GLY A 37 2.91 1.02 16.35
N CYS A 38 3.63 1.00 15.23
CA CYS A 38 5.06 0.65 15.20
C CYS A 38 5.97 1.73 15.80
N ASN A 39 5.43 2.90 16.12
CA ASN A 39 6.12 4.01 16.76
C ASN A 39 5.43 4.42 18.08
N GLY A 40 4.75 3.46 18.73
CA GLY A 40 4.09 3.68 20.03
C GLY A 40 2.72 4.37 19.97
N GLY A 41 2.14 4.54 18.78
CA GLY A 41 0.79 5.07 18.59
C GLY A 41 -0.29 3.99 18.51
N SER A 42 -1.42 4.32 17.87
CA SER A 42 -2.60 3.45 17.78
C SER A 42 -3.15 3.27 16.35
N ALA A 43 -2.43 3.72 15.32
CA ALA A 43 -2.80 3.50 13.93
C ALA A 43 -2.04 2.32 13.29
N TYR A 44 -2.77 1.49 12.55
CA TYR A 44 -2.31 0.29 11.86
C TYR A 44 -2.87 0.28 10.42
N SER A 45 -2.29 -0.53 9.53
CA SER A 45 -2.89 -0.85 8.23
C SER A 45 -4.25 -1.54 8.46
N CYS A 46 -5.23 -1.23 7.62
CA CYS A 46 -6.56 -1.84 7.72
C CYS A 46 -6.55 -3.24 7.11
N SER A 47 -7.38 -4.16 7.63
CA SER A 47 -7.53 -5.50 7.03
C SER A 47 -8.13 -5.45 5.63
N THR A 48 -8.76 -4.35 5.25
CA THR A 48 -9.22 -4.10 3.87
C THR A 48 -8.08 -3.94 2.88
N GLU A 49 -6.84 -3.73 3.35
CA GLU A 49 -5.63 -3.75 2.53
C GLU A 49 -5.12 -5.19 2.22
N GLN A 50 -5.96 -6.20 2.44
CA GLN A 50 -5.67 -7.59 2.02
C GLN A 50 -5.98 -7.81 0.53
N PRO A 51 -5.20 -8.66 -0.16
CA PRO A 51 -5.41 -8.94 -1.56
C PRO A 51 -6.56 -9.92 -1.77
N TYR A 52 -7.20 -9.84 -2.92
CA TYR A 52 -8.26 -10.77 -3.31
C TYR A 52 -8.16 -11.15 -4.79
N ALA A 53 -8.55 -12.38 -5.10
CA ALA A 53 -8.64 -12.87 -6.46
C ALA A 53 -9.94 -12.38 -7.10
N VAL A 54 -9.84 -11.78 -8.29
CA VAL A 54 -10.99 -11.47 -9.15
C VAL A 54 -11.40 -12.72 -9.93
N ASN A 55 -10.40 -13.46 -10.42
CA ASN A 55 -10.53 -14.76 -11.07
C ASN A 55 -9.16 -15.48 -11.06
N ASP A 56 -9.06 -16.61 -11.75
CA ASP A 56 -7.84 -17.42 -11.80
C ASP A 56 -6.61 -16.69 -12.37
N THR A 57 -6.77 -15.61 -13.14
CA THR A 57 -5.66 -14.91 -13.80
C THR A 57 -5.46 -13.48 -13.33
N LEU A 58 -6.36 -12.93 -12.52
CA LEU A 58 -6.33 -11.55 -12.04
C LEU A 58 -6.62 -11.48 -10.53
N SER A 59 -5.75 -10.78 -9.81
CA SER A 59 -5.97 -10.38 -8.41
C SER A 59 -5.85 -8.86 -8.25
N PHE A 60 -6.48 -8.30 -7.21
CA PHE A 60 -6.34 -6.89 -6.78
C PHE A 60 -5.80 -6.84 -5.35
N GLY A 61 -5.00 -5.82 -5.03
CA GLY A 61 -4.37 -5.72 -3.72
C GLY A 61 -3.55 -4.45 -3.53
N TYR A 62 -2.55 -4.54 -2.64
CA TYR A 62 -1.79 -3.40 -2.15
C TYR A 62 -0.31 -3.76 -2.01
N ALA A 63 0.57 -2.75 -2.06
CA ALA A 63 2.01 -2.98 -1.89
C ALA A 63 2.72 -1.78 -1.26
N ALA A 64 3.84 -2.07 -0.60
CA ALA A 64 4.89 -1.07 -0.42
C ALA A 64 5.76 -1.02 -1.68
N VAL A 65 6.12 0.17 -2.15
CA VAL A 65 6.86 0.33 -3.41
C VAL A 65 8.08 1.24 -3.24
N LYS A 66 9.09 0.97 -4.07
CA LYS A 66 10.22 1.87 -4.30
C LYS A 66 10.58 1.86 -5.77
N LEU A 67 10.22 2.93 -6.48
CA LEU A 67 10.36 3.03 -7.94
C LEU A 67 11.52 3.95 -8.31
N ALA A 68 12.33 3.53 -9.27
CA ALA A 68 13.47 4.32 -9.72
C ALA A 68 13.01 5.68 -10.26
N GLY A 69 13.70 6.76 -9.86
CA GLY A 69 13.39 8.13 -10.31
C GLY A 69 12.10 8.72 -9.74
N GLY A 70 11.43 8.03 -8.82
CA GLY A 70 10.22 8.51 -8.15
C GLY A 70 10.43 8.87 -6.68
N SER A 71 9.36 9.31 -6.05
CA SER A 71 9.25 9.47 -4.60
C SER A 71 7.83 9.18 -4.13
N GLU A 72 7.58 9.25 -2.82
CA GLU A 72 6.23 9.11 -2.25
C GLU A 72 5.20 10.02 -2.91
N SER A 73 5.59 11.22 -3.35
CA SER A 73 4.66 12.14 -4.03
C SER A 73 4.18 11.65 -5.39
N THR A 74 4.94 10.74 -6.02
CA THR A 74 4.61 10.21 -7.35
C THR A 74 3.92 8.85 -7.30
N TRP A 75 4.18 8.04 -6.27
CA TRP A 75 3.61 6.70 -6.19
C TRP A 75 2.55 6.52 -5.13
N CYS A 76 2.44 7.38 -4.11
CA CYS A 76 1.43 7.18 -3.07
C CYS A 76 0.03 7.21 -3.68
N CYS A 77 -0.71 6.13 -3.42
CA CYS A 77 -2.05 5.84 -3.94
C CYS A 77 -2.13 5.61 -5.46
N ALA A 78 -1.00 5.60 -6.19
CA ALA A 78 -0.97 5.19 -7.57
C ALA A 78 -1.22 3.68 -7.71
N CYS A 79 -1.82 3.28 -8.83
CA CYS A 79 -2.09 1.88 -9.14
C CYS A 79 -1.20 1.37 -10.27
N TYR A 80 -0.77 0.12 -10.16
CA TYR A 80 0.10 -0.54 -11.13
C TYR A 80 -0.46 -1.93 -11.46
N GLU A 81 -0.52 -2.28 -12.74
CA GLU A 81 -0.77 -3.65 -13.18
C GLU A 81 0.56 -4.38 -13.31
N LEU A 82 0.79 -5.35 -12.43
CA LEU A 82 1.94 -6.25 -12.50
C LEU A 82 1.57 -7.47 -13.34
N THR A 83 2.47 -7.89 -14.22
CA THR A 83 2.41 -9.22 -14.85
C THR A 83 3.60 -10.02 -14.35
N PHE A 84 3.33 -11.13 -13.66
CA PHE A 84 4.40 -11.99 -13.16
C PHE A 84 5.13 -12.66 -14.32
N THR A 85 6.45 -12.74 -14.25
CA THR A 85 7.32 -13.28 -15.32
C THR A 85 8.02 -14.58 -14.95
N SER A 86 7.78 -15.10 -13.74
CA SER A 86 8.40 -16.31 -13.21
C SER A 86 7.56 -16.93 -12.08
N GLY A 87 8.01 -18.06 -11.54
CA GLY A 87 7.34 -18.79 -10.45
C GLY A 87 6.04 -19.48 -10.89
N SER A 88 5.29 -20.01 -9.92
CA SER A 88 4.02 -20.72 -10.16
C SER A 88 2.88 -19.82 -10.64
N VAL A 89 3.04 -18.51 -10.52
CA VAL A 89 2.06 -17.48 -10.92
C VAL A 89 2.44 -16.77 -12.22
N ASN A 90 3.44 -17.25 -12.95
CA ASN A 90 3.90 -16.66 -14.21
C ASN A 90 2.73 -16.42 -15.19
N GLY A 91 2.69 -15.22 -15.77
CA GLY A 91 1.64 -14.76 -16.68
C GLY A 91 0.36 -14.26 -16.00
N LYS A 92 0.15 -14.51 -14.70
CA LYS A 92 -0.98 -13.93 -13.97
C LYS A 92 -0.76 -12.43 -13.74
N LYS A 93 -1.85 -11.71 -13.56
CA LYS A 93 -1.87 -10.27 -13.34
C LYS A 93 -2.25 -9.93 -11.91
N PHE A 94 -1.63 -8.88 -11.38
CA PHE A 94 -1.94 -8.33 -10.06
C PHE A 94 -2.01 -6.82 -10.15
N VAL A 95 -3.20 -6.24 -10.01
CA VAL A 95 -3.35 -4.78 -9.93
C VAL A 95 -3.21 -4.39 -8.47
N ILE A 96 -2.20 -3.59 -8.16
CA ILE A 96 -1.94 -3.12 -6.80
C ILE A 96 -2.14 -1.62 -6.70
N GLN A 97 -2.51 -1.14 -5.51
CA GLN A 97 -2.32 0.24 -5.11
C GLN A 97 -1.08 0.36 -4.21
N ALA A 98 -0.22 1.33 -4.49
CA ALA A 98 0.93 1.64 -3.64
C ALA A 98 0.49 2.41 -2.39
N THR A 99 0.59 1.80 -1.21
CA THR A 99 0.12 2.38 0.07
C THR A 99 1.26 2.70 1.03
N ASN A 100 2.45 2.18 0.75
CA ASN A 100 3.62 2.32 1.60
C ASN A 100 4.90 2.45 0.76
N THR A 101 5.98 2.86 1.40
CA THR A 101 7.33 2.79 0.84
C THR A 101 8.18 1.84 1.66
N GLY A 102 8.83 0.88 1.00
CA GLY A 102 9.86 0.07 1.63
C GLY A 102 11.23 0.74 1.46
N GLY A 103 11.75 1.35 2.53
CA GLY A 103 12.98 2.14 2.50
C GLY A 103 14.23 1.30 2.20
N ASP A 104 14.23 0.04 2.62
CA ASP A 104 15.26 -0.99 2.46
C ASP A 104 15.21 -1.70 1.09
N LEU A 105 14.16 -1.46 0.31
CA LEU A 105 13.99 -2.09 -0.99
C LEU A 105 14.98 -1.52 -2.03
N GLY A 106 15.34 -2.36 -3.00
CA GLY A 106 16.00 -1.94 -4.23
C GLY A 106 15.05 -1.17 -5.16
N ASP A 107 15.58 -0.72 -6.30
CA ASP A 107 14.79 -0.01 -7.31
C ASP A 107 13.77 -0.92 -7.99
N ASN A 108 12.59 -0.35 -8.28
CA ASN A 108 11.44 -1.02 -8.91
C ASN A 108 10.94 -2.25 -8.15
N HIS A 109 11.04 -2.21 -6.82
CA HIS A 109 10.59 -3.28 -5.95
C HIS A 109 9.16 -3.00 -5.45
N PHE A 110 8.33 -4.03 -5.51
CA PHE A 110 6.99 -4.10 -4.94
C PHE A 110 6.98 -5.18 -3.84
N ASP A 111 6.81 -4.77 -2.59
CA ASP A 111 6.59 -5.66 -1.45
C ASP A 111 5.08 -5.80 -1.23
N LEU A 112 4.53 -6.95 -1.61
CA LEU A 112 3.09 -7.19 -1.70
C LEU A 112 2.51 -7.39 -0.30
N ALA A 113 1.44 -6.67 0.03
CA ALA A 113 0.74 -6.87 1.30
C ALA A 113 -0.08 -8.16 1.23
N ILE A 114 0.30 -9.19 1.99
CA ILE A 114 -0.32 -10.52 2.05
C ILE A 114 -0.35 -11.00 3.50
#